data_AF-A0A7S1W9X5-F1
#
_entry.id   AF-A0A7S1W9X5-F1
#
_cell.length_a   1.000
_cell.length_b   1.000
_cell.length_c   1.000
_cell.angle_alpha   90.00
_cell.angle_beta   90.00
_cell.angle_gamma   90.00
#
_symmetry.space_group_name_H-M   'P 1'
#
loop_
_entity.id
_entity.type
_entity.pdbx_description
1 polymer ?
#
loop_
_entity_poly.entity_id
_entity_poly.type
_entity_poly.pdbx_seq_one_letter_code
_entity_poly.pdbx_strand_id
1 'polypeptide(L)'
;ALALHSGMLRLDIRPDAITYTATLSACSRGHQWMASVELLRQMRDASVLPDFVTCSAAVLACEKGHQWMAAIDVLDRTLGSGCTPNAAIYSAVVRACDRAGAWPLALDVQRRLHSTGRLSDAVTRTAILAALRGSGHWEYALETLGRCAAGAPAQIVAEANAAIGALKDGLHWVGALTLLQSMQDRGLRLHVMTLNLALAACKT
;
A
#
# COMPACT_ATOMS: atom_id res chain seq x y z
N ALA A 1 22.56 15.20 0.29
CA ALA A 1 21.85 14.96 -0.98
C ALA A 1 21.20 16.23 -1.51
N LEU A 2 20.16 16.77 -0.85
CA LEU A 2 19.52 18.03 -1.29
C LEU A 2 20.46 19.23 -1.37
N ALA A 3 21.36 19.40 -0.39
CA ALA A 3 22.37 20.46 -0.41
C ALA A 3 23.38 20.33 -1.56
N LEU A 4 23.64 19.10 -2.02
CA LEU A 4 24.53 18.84 -3.16
C LEU A 4 23.81 19.16 -4.47
N HIS A 5 22.53 18.77 -4.59
CA HIS A 5 21.68 19.10 -5.75
C HIS A 5 21.50 20.61 -5.91
N SER A 6 21.18 21.32 -4.82
CA SER A 6 21.07 22.78 -4.86
C SER A 6 22.41 23.46 -5.11
N GLY A 7 23.51 22.86 -4.67
CA GLY A 7 24.87 23.28 -5.02
C GLY A 7 25.17 23.15 -6.52
N MET A 8 24.79 22.05 -7.16
CA MET A 8 24.97 21.86 -8.60
C MET A 8 24.19 22.89 -9.42
N LEU A 9 22.94 23.16 -9.06
CA LEU A 9 22.12 24.19 -9.71
C LEU A 9 22.72 25.60 -9.56
N ARG A 10 23.32 25.90 -8.39
CA ARG A 10 24.00 27.19 -8.16
C ARG A 10 25.31 27.33 -8.94
N LEU A 11 25.93 26.21 -9.30
CA LEU A 11 27.16 26.15 -10.10
C LEU A 11 26.86 26.02 -11.60
N ASP A 12 25.58 26.15 -12.02
CA ASP A 12 25.10 25.99 -13.40
C ASP A 12 25.39 24.59 -14.00
N ILE A 13 25.58 23.59 -13.14
CA ILE A 13 25.79 22.19 -13.53
C ILE A 13 24.41 21.54 -13.65
N ARG A 14 24.04 21.14 -14.87
CA ARG A 14 22.76 20.47 -15.13
C ARG A 14 22.73 19.07 -14.50
N PRO A 15 21.83 18.80 -13.54
CA PRO A 15 21.68 17.47 -12.99
C PRO A 15 21.12 16.53 -14.06
N ASP A 16 21.72 15.36 -14.19
CA ASP A 16 21.25 14.31 -15.07
C ASP A 16 20.28 13.36 -14.35
N ALA A 17 19.73 12.38 -15.09
CA ALA A 17 18.81 11.40 -14.53
C ALA A 17 19.40 10.65 -13.32
N ILE A 18 20.70 10.33 -13.35
CA ILE A 18 21.39 9.63 -12.26
C ILE A 18 21.40 10.50 -10.99
N THR A 19 21.69 11.80 -11.12
CA THR A 19 21.71 12.75 -10.01
C THR A 19 20.32 12.87 -9.36
N TYR A 20 19.26 12.98 -10.17
CA TYR A 20 17.89 13.00 -9.67
C TYR A 20 17.50 11.69 -8.96
N THR A 21 17.79 10.53 -9.56
CA THR A 21 17.49 9.23 -8.96
C THR A 21 18.23 9.03 -7.62
N ALA A 22 19.50 9.43 -7.54
CA ALA A 22 20.29 9.33 -6.32
C ALA A 22 19.76 10.26 -5.21
N THR A 23 19.41 11.50 -5.55
CA THR A 23 18.86 12.47 -4.60
C THR A 23 17.47 12.07 -4.10
N LEU A 24 16.61 11.54 -4.97
CA LEU A 24 15.30 10.98 -4.61
C LEU A 24 15.42 9.75 -3.71
N SER A 25 16.33 8.84 -4.03
CA SER A 25 16.60 7.66 -3.19
C SER A 25 17.07 8.05 -1.79
N ALA A 26 17.85 9.13 -1.67
CA ALA A 26 18.23 9.70 -0.39
C ALA A 26 17.04 10.35 0.34
N CYS A 27 16.16 11.08 -0.37
CA CYS A 27 14.95 11.66 0.20
C CYS A 27 13.99 10.59 0.72
N SER A 28 13.85 9.48 0.00
CA SER A 28 13.07 8.30 0.42
C SER A 28 13.62 7.66 1.70
N ARG A 29 14.94 7.62 1.86
CA ARG A 29 15.58 7.18 3.12
C ARG A 29 15.41 8.18 4.26
N GLY A 30 15.39 9.47 3.94
CA GLY A 30 15.20 10.56 4.91
C GLY A 30 13.73 10.90 5.22
N HIS A 31 12.75 10.14 4.71
CA HIS A 31 11.32 10.40 4.89
C HIS A 31 10.87 11.80 4.37
N GLN A 32 11.65 12.41 3.47
CA GLN A 32 11.41 13.77 2.98
C GLN A 32 10.49 13.78 1.76
N TRP A 33 9.21 13.47 1.97
CA TRP A 33 8.23 13.35 0.89
C TRP A 33 8.06 14.65 0.07
N MET A 34 8.03 15.83 0.71
CA MET A 34 7.88 17.12 0.02
C MET A 34 9.02 17.37 -0.96
N ALA A 35 10.27 17.18 -0.47
CA ALA A 35 11.45 17.32 -1.31
C ALA A 35 11.47 16.28 -2.43
N SER A 36 10.97 15.07 -2.18
CA SER A 36 10.87 14.01 -3.18
C SER A 36 9.91 14.37 -4.31
N VAL A 37 8.72 14.87 -3.99
CA VAL A 37 7.72 15.31 -4.98
C VAL A 37 8.23 16.52 -5.77
N GLU A 38 8.88 17.47 -5.10
CA GLU A 38 9.46 18.64 -5.74
C GLU A 38 10.63 18.27 -6.68
N LEU A 39 11.49 17.33 -6.29
CA LEU A 39 12.55 16.82 -7.15
C LEU A 39 12.00 16.15 -8.42
N LEU A 40 10.91 15.38 -8.31
CA LEU A 40 10.22 14.81 -9.46
C LEU A 40 9.69 15.89 -10.42
N ARG A 41 9.14 16.98 -9.86
CA ARG A 41 8.67 18.13 -10.64
C ARG A 41 9.83 18.80 -11.37
N GLN A 42 10.93 19.08 -10.66
CA GLN A 42 12.13 19.69 -11.23
C GLN A 42 12.77 18.83 -12.34
N MET A 43 12.80 17.51 -12.15
CA MET A 43 13.30 16.59 -13.17
C MET A 43 12.51 16.72 -14.48
N ARG A 44 11.19 16.81 -14.38
CA ARG A 44 10.29 17.00 -15.53
C ARG A 44 10.46 18.39 -16.17
N ASP A 45 10.54 19.44 -15.37
CA ASP A 45 10.79 20.82 -15.86
C ASP A 45 12.13 20.91 -16.60
N ALA A 46 13.14 20.16 -16.15
CA ALA A 46 14.43 20.02 -16.81
C ALA A 46 14.39 19.12 -18.07
N SER A 47 13.21 18.65 -18.50
CA SER A 47 13.02 17.70 -19.61
C SER A 47 13.75 16.37 -19.43
N VAL A 48 14.04 15.98 -18.18
CA VAL A 48 14.61 14.68 -17.84
C VAL A 48 13.45 13.73 -17.52
N LEU A 49 13.39 12.61 -18.21
CA LEU A 49 12.30 11.65 -18.03
C LEU A 49 12.50 10.85 -16.73
N PRO A 50 11.55 10.91 -15.78
CA PRO A 50 11.62 10.09 -14.58
C PRO A 50 11.54 8.61 -14.96
N ASP A 51 12.50 7.83 -14.50
CA ASP A 51 12.50 6.39 -14.70
C ASP A 51 11.68 5.69 -13.60
N PHE A 52 11.59 4.36 -13.70
CA PHE A 52 10.90 3.52 -12.73
C PHE A 52 11.47 3.67 -11.30
N VAL A 53 12.78 3.83 -11.16
CA VAL A 53 13.47 3.90 -9.87
C VAL A 53 13.16 5.22 -9.17
N THR A 54 13.22 6.32 -9.94
CA THR A 54 12.87 7.69 -9.57
C THR A 54 11.46 7.74 -8.99
N CYS A 55 10.51 7.18 -9.73
CA CYS A 55 9.11 7.15 -9.33
C CYS A 55 8.86 6.27 -8.10
N SER A 56 9.49 5.10 -8.03
CA SER A 56 9.42 4.22 -6.86
C SER A 56 9.95 4.89 -5.60
N ALA A 57 11.09 5.58 -5.69
CA ALA A 57 11.68 6.30 -4.57
C ALA A 57 10.74 7.39 -4.04
N ALA A 58 10.03 8.10 -4.93
CA ALA A 58 9.06 9.11 -4.56
C ALA A 58 7.83 8.55 -3.85
N VAL A 59 7.24 7.47 -4.37
CA VAL A 59 6.09 6.80 -3.70
C VAL A 59 6.50 6.26 -2.33
N LEU A 60 7.68 5.64 -2.21
CA LEU A 60 8.20 5.17 -0.92
C LEU A 60 8.46 6.32 0.06
N ALA A 61 8.92 7.47 -0.42
CA ALA A 61 9.04 8.66 0.42
C ALA A 61 7.68 9.13 0.93
N CYS A 62 6.65 9.11 0.08
CA CYS A 62 5.27 9.47 0.44
C CYS A 62 4.64 8.48 1.43
N GLU A 63 4.83 7.17 1.24
CA GLU A 63 4.42 6.13 2.20
C GLU A 63 5.00 6.40 3.58
N LYS A 64 6.31 6.65 3.61
CA LYS A 64 7.09 6.93 4.81
C LYS A 64 6.77 8.26 5.47
N GLY A 65 6.30 9.23 4.69
CA GLY A 65 5.81 10.53 5.15
C GLY A 65 4.31 10.54 5.47
N HIS A 66 3.64 9.39 5.40
CA HIS A 66 2.20 9.23 5.61
C HIS A 66 1.33 10.11 4.69
N GLN A 67 1.84 10.47 3.53
CA GLN A 67 1.13 11.30 2.55
C GLN A 67 0.50 10.44 1.46
N TRP A 68 -0.67 9.89 1.75
CA TRP A 68 -1.41 9.05 0.81
C TRP A 68 -1.84 9.82 -0.45
N MET A 69 -2.25 11.10 -0.33
CA MET A 69 -2.64 11.92 -1.49
C MET A 69 -1.48 12.09 -2.47
N ALA A 70 -0.30 12.43 -1.95
CA ALA A 70 0.91 12.58 -2.76
C ALA A 70 1.34 11.24 -3.38
N ALA A 71 1.21 10.13 -2.63
CA ALA A 71 1.51 8.80 -3.15
C ALA A 71 0.62 8.41 -4.35
N ILE A 72 -0.67 8.77 -4.30
CA ILE A 72 -1.62 8.53 -5.40
C ILE A 72 -1.32 9.44 -6.59
N ASP A 73 -1.08 10.73 -6.37
CA ASP A 73 -0.73 11.66 -7.47
C ASP A 73 0.54 11.20 -8.20
N VAL A 74 1.55 10.73 -7.46
CA VAL A 74 2.75 10.15 -8.07
C VAL A 74 2.42 8.86 -8.84
N LEU A 75 1.57 7.97 -8.30
CA LEU A 75 1.12 6.76 -9.02
C LEU A 75 0.37 7.12 -10.33
N ASP A 76 -0.52 8.09 -10.30
CA ASP A 76 -1.26 8.53 -11.49
C ASP A 76 -0.33 9.11 -12.55
N ARG A 77 0.66 9.91 -12.11
CA ARG A 77 1.71 10.43 -12.99
C ARG A 77 2.56 9.33 -13.60
N THR A 78 2.88 8.26 -12.86
CA THR A 78 3.66 7.13 -13.39
C THR A 78 2.92 6.38 -14.48
N LEU A 79 1.62 6.19 -14.30
CA LEU A 79 0.77 5.54 -15.31
C LEU A 79 0.60 6.43 -16.54
N GLY A 80 0.44 7.74 -16.35
CA GLY A 80 0.35 8.71 -17.44
C GLY A 80 1.64 8.84 -18.26
N SER A 81 2.81 8.57 -17.67
CA SER A 81 4.10 8.59 -18.38
C SER A 81 4.43 7.29 -19.12
N GLY A 82 3.52 6.32 -19.15
CA GLY A 82 3.74 5.01 -19.78
C GLY A 82 4.69 4.09 -18.99
N CYS A 83 5.09 4.49 -17.78
CA CYS A 83 5.88 3.63 -16.90
C CYS A 83 4.95 2.63 -16.22
N THR A 84 5.17 1.34 -16.43
CA THR A 84 4.36 0.30 -15.76
C THR A 84 4.73 0.22 -14.28
N PRO A 85 3.85 0.62 -13.34
CA PRO A 85 4.16 0.50 -11.93
C PRO A 85 4.22 -0.99 -11.54
N ASN A 86 5.18 -1.35 -10.69
CA ASN A 86 5.28 -2.72 -10.20
C ASN A 86 4.45 -2.91 -8.92
N ALA A 87 4.35 -4.15 -8.44
CA ALA A 87 3.59 -4.47 -7.23
C ALA A 87 4.12 -3.74 -5.98
N ALA A 88 5.40 -3.36 -5.94
CA ALA A 88 5.98 -2.61 -4.83
C ALA A 88 5.44 -1.17 -4.75
N ILE A 89 5.25 -0.48 -5.89
CA ILE A 89 4.65 0.86 -5.92
C ILE A 89 3.21 0.79 -5.41
N TYR A 90 2.41 -0.13 -5.95
CA TYR A 90 1.02 -0.34 -5.51
C TYR A 90 0.95 -0.68 -4.01
N SER A 91 1.81 -1.58 -3.53
CA SER A 91 1.91 -1.94 -2.11
C SER A 91 2.22 -0.72 -1.23
N ALA A 92 3.12 0.16 -1.66
CA ALA A 92 3.50 1.35 -0.90
C ALA A 92 2.35 2.37 -0.83
N VAL A 93 1.60 2.57 -1.93
CA VAL A 93 0.40 3.43 -1.92
C VAL A 93 -0.67 2.86 -1.00
N VAL A 94 -0.94 1.56 -1.06
CA VAL A 94 -1.92 0.91 -0.18
C VAL A 94 -1.50 1.00 1.30
N ARG A 95 -0.21 0.80 1.63
CA ARG A 95 0.29 1.01 2.99
C ARG A 95 0.16 2.46 3.47
N ALA A 96 0.32 3.42 2.57
CA ALA A 96 0.05 4.83 2.88
C ALA A 96 -1.43 5.06 3.18
N CYS A 97 -2.34 4.44 2.41
CA CYS A 97 -3.79 4.53 2.59
C CYS A 97 -4.27 3.85 3.88
N ASP A 98 -3.73 2.68 4.21
CA ASP A 98 -4.04 1.93 5.44
C ASP A 98 -3.79 2.78 6.69
N ARG A 99 -2.58 3.36 6.79
CA ARG A 99 -2.22 4.24 7.91
C ARG A 99 -3.07 5.52 8.00
N ALA A 100 -3.67 5.94 6.90
CA ALA A 100 -4.54 7.10 6.84
C ALA A 100 -6.04 6.76 7.00
N GLY A 101 -6.40 5.47 7.10
CA GLY A 101 -7.79 5.02 7.12
C GLY A 101 -8.53 5.25 5.79
N ALA A 102 -7.81 5.54 4.70
CA ALA A 102 -8.37 5.88 3.39
C ALA A 102 -8.76 4.61 2.60
N TRP A 103 -9.65 3.81 3.17
CA TRP A 103 -10.08 2.52 2.61
C TRP A 103 -10.70 2.58 1.20
N PRO A 104 -11.49 3.62 0.78
CA PRO A 104 -12.07 3.63 -0.57
C PRO A 104 -10.99 3.71 -1.64
N LEU A 105 -9.91 4.44 -1.35
CA LEU A 105 -8.76 4.61 -2.22
C LEU A 105 -7.89 3.36 -2.23
N ALA A 106 -7.70 2.70 -1.08
CA ALA A 106 -7.03 1.40 -1.04
C ALA A 106 -7.73 0.36 -1.95
N LEU A 107 -9.07 0.33 -1.95
CA LEU A 107 -9.86 -0.52 -2.86
C LEU A 107 -9.76 -0.09 -4.32
N ASP A 108 -9.70 1.21 -4.60
CA ASP A 108 -9.51 1.70 -5.97
C ASP A 108 -8.15 1.30 -6.54
N VAL A 109 -7.09 1.48 -5.76
CA VAL A 109 -5.73 1.06 -6.09
C VAL A 109 -5.67 -0.46 -6.29
N GLN A 110 -6.42 -1.24 -5.49
CA GLN A 110 -6.54 -2.67 -5.68
C GLN A 110 -7.24 -3.04 -7.00
N ARG A 111 -8.34 -2.37 -7.35
CA ARG A 111 -9.04 -2.60 -8.64
C ARG A 111 -8.12 -2.27 -9.81
N ARG A 112 -7.35 -1.19 -9.72
CA ARG A 112 -6.34 -0.81 -10.71
C ARG A 112 -5.26 -1.88 -10.85
N LEU A 113 -4.74 -2.42 -9.75
CA LEU A 113 -3.78 -3.53 -9.77
C LEU A 113 -4.32 -4.75 -10.53
N HIS A 114 -5.59 -5.13 -10.29
CA HIS A 114 -6.23 -6.23 -11.00
C HIS A 114 -6.43 -5.95 -12.49
N SER A 115 -6.82 -4.72 -12.85
CA SER A 115 -7.00 -4.34 -14.26
C SER A 115 -5.71 -4.43 -15.08
N THR A 116 -4.55 -4.31 -14.42
CA THR A 116 -3.24 -4.50 -15.06
C THR A 116 -2.82 -5.98 -15.19
N GLY A 117 -3.68 -6.94 -14.80
CA GLY A 117 -3.39 -8.37 -14.85
C GLY A 117 -2.32 -8.83 -13.85
N ARG A 118 -1.91 -7.96 -12.92
CA ARG A 118 -0.89 -8.28 -11.92
C ARG A 118 -1.56 -8.88 -10.68
N LEU A 119 -1.01 -9.99 -10.20
CA LEU A 119 -1.44 -10.59 -8.95
C LEU A 119 -1.20 -9.61 -7.80
N SER A 120 -2.22 -9.45 -6.95
CA SER A 120 -2.06 -8.69 -5.71
C SER A 120 -1.13 -9.44 -4.77
N ASP A 121 0.03 -8.85 -4.48
CA ASP A 121 0.91 -9.34 -3.42
C ASP A 121 0.15 -9.37 -2.10
N ALA A 122 0.46 -10.36 -1.27
CA ALA A 122 -0.23 -10.54 0.00
C ALA A 122 0.00 -9.39 1.00
N VAL A 123 1.10 -8.63 0.85
CA VAL A 123 1.33 -7.37 1.60
C VAL A 123 0.26 -6.34 1.26
N THR A 124 -0.10 -6.19 -0.01
CA THR A 124 -1.16 -5.28 -0.47
C THR A 124 -2.52 -5.71 0.09
N ARG A 125 -2.84 -7.01 0.05
CA ARG A 125 -4.10 -7.54 0.58
C ARG A 125 -4.22 -7.34 2.09
N THR A 126 -3.16 -7.62 2.84
CA THR A 126 -3.16 -7.46 4.29
C THR A 126 -3.39 -5.99 4.67
N ALA A 127 -2.76 -5.05 3.96
CA ALA A 127 -2.95 -3.62 4.19
C ALA A 127 -4.37 -3.14 3.80
N ILE A 128 -4.99 -3.71 2.75
CA ILE A 128 -6.40 -3.42 2.42
C ILE A 128 -7.33 -3.94 3.52
N LEU A 129 -7.13 -5.17 4.00
CA LEU A 129 -7.94 -5.75 5.07
C LEU A 129 -7.80 -4.96 6.38
N ALA A 130 -6.60 -4.46 6.67
CA ALA A 130 -6.35 -3.56 7.80
C ALA A 130 -7.08 -2.21 7.63
N ALA A 131 -7.05 -1.62 6.43
CA ALA A 131 -7.79 -0.39 6.14
C ALA A 131 -9.31 -0.59 6.28
N LEU A 132 -9.82 -1.73 5.83
CA LEU A 132 -11.24 -2.08 5.91
C LEU A 132 -11.71 -2.30 7.35
N ARG A 133 -10.83 -2.81 8.23
CA ARG A 133 -11.13 -2.98 9.66
C ARG A 133 -11.62 -1.69 10.31
N GLY A 134 -10.92 -0.57 10.09
CA GLY A 134 -11.31 0.72 10.65
C GLY A 134 -12.61 1.31 10.07
N SER A 135 -13.17 0.73 9.00
CA SER A 135 -14.31 1.27 8.26
C SER A 135 -15.62 0.50 8.45
N GLY A 136 -15.59 -0.67 9.08
CA GLY A 136 -16.78 -1.53 9.27
C GLY A 136 -17.32 -2.21 7.99
N HIS A 137 -16.66 -2.04 6.84
CA HIS A 137 -17.09 -2.62 5.57
C HIS A 137 -16.55 -4.04 5.37
N TRP A 138 -17.20 -5.00 6.00
CA TRP A 138 -16.84 -6.42 6.02
C TRP A 138 -17.07 -7.14 4.69
N GLU A 139 -18.01 -6.70 3.85
CA GLU A 139 -18.33 -7.34 2.56
C GLU A 139 -17.12 -7.39 1.64
N TYR A 140 -16.42 -6.25 1.50
CA TYR A 140 -15.19 -6.15 0.72
C TYR A 140 -14.05 -6.95 1.34
N ALA A 141 -14.02 -7.10 2.67
CA ALA A 141 -13.01 -7.91 3.36
C ALA A 141 -13.19 -9.41 3.08
N LEU A 142 -14.44 -9.89 3.04
CA LEU A 142 -14.76 -11.26 2.64
C LEU A 142 -14.45 -11.50 1.16
N GLU A 143 -14.75 -10.55 0.28
CA GLU A 143 -14.43 -10.66 -1.14
C GLU A 143 -12.92 -10.73 -1.37
N THR A 144 -12.14 -9.88 -0.69
CA THR A 144 -10.67 -9.94 -0.78
C THR A 144 -10.13 -11.26 -0.26
N LEU A 145 -10.68 -11.81 0.83
CA LEU A 145 -10.29 -13.11 1.38
C LEU A 145 -10.70 -14.32 0.54
N GLY A 146 -11.87 -14.30 -0.11
CA GLY A 146 -12.32 -15.38 -0.98
C GLY A 146 -11.33 -15.64 -2.13
N ARG A 147 -10.64 -14.58 -2.56
CA ARG A 147 -9.58 -14.63 -3.57
C ARG A 147 -8.21 -15.09 -3.01
N CYS A 148 -8.08 -15.28 -1.69
CA CYS A 148 -6.84 -15.65 -1.00
C CYS A 148 -6.57 -17.16 -0.86
N ALA A 149 -7.39 -18.02 -1.48
CA ALA A 149 -7.36 -19.47 -1.28
C ALA A 149 -6.02 -20.19 -1.60
N ALA A 150 -5.00 -19.50 -2.14
CA ALA A 150 -3.71 -20.08 -2.55
C ALA A 150 -2.47 -19.58 -1.77
N GLY A 151 -2.63 -18.92 -0.61
CA GLY A 151 -1.52 -18.34 0.17
C GLY A 151 -0.85 -19.29 1.18
N ALA A 152 0.33 -18.90 1.69
CA ALA A 152 1.03 -19.63 2.76
C ALA A 152 0.25 -19.60 4.10
N PRO A 153 0.37 -20.63 4.96
CA PRO A 153 -0.43 -20.78 6.21
C PRO A 153 -0.40 -19.56 7.14
N ALA A 154 0.79 -18.99 7.37
CA ALA A 154 0.95 -17.83 8.25
C ALA A 154 0.28 -16.55 7.70
N GLN A 155 0.20 -16.45 6.38
CA GLN A 155 -0.35 -15.29 5.69
C GLN A 155 -1.87 -15.33 5.70
N ILE A 156 -2.45 -16.52 5.54
CA ILE A 156 -3.90 -16.74 5.68
C ILE A 156 -4.37 -16.37 7.09
N VAL A 157 -3.58 -16.66 8.13
CA VAL A 157 -3.92 -16.29 9.52
C VAL A 157 -3.92 -14.77 9.74
N ALA A 158 -2.94 -14.05 9.19
CA ALA A 158 -2.88 -12.60 9.31
C ALA A 158 -4.05 -11.91 8.60
N GLU A 159 -4.38 -12.35 7.38
CA GLU A 159 -5.49 -11.84 6.59
C GLU A 159 -6.85 -12.18 7.24
N ALA A 160 -7.01 -13.40 7.75
CA ALA A 160 -8.21 -13.80 8.47
C ALA A 160 -8.42 -13.01 9.77
N ASN A 161 -7.35 -12.77 10.54
CA ASN A 161 -7.44 -11.94 11.75
C ASN A 161 -7.86 -10.50 11.44
N ALA A 162 -7.33 -9.92 10.35
CA ALA A 162 -7.70 -8.58 9.91
C ALA A 162 -9.18 -8.52 9.50
N ALA A 163 -9.68 -9.52 8.77
CA ALA A 163 -11.08 -9.61 8.38
C ALA A 163 -12.04 -9.87 9.54
N ILE A 164 -11.67 -10.74 10.50
CA ILE A 164 -12.45 -10.94 11.74
C ILE A 164 -12.53 -9.62 12.53
N GLY A 165 -11.46 -8.83 12.51
CA GLY A 165 -11.47 -7.46 13.03
C GLY A 165 -12.50 -6.57 12.33
N ALA A 166 -12.55 -6.58 10.99
CA ALA A 166 -13.55 -5.81 10.22
C ALA A 166 -15.00 -6.28 10.46
N LEU A 167 -15.19 -7.59 10.62
CA LEU A 167 -16.49 -8.22 10.91
C LEU A 167 -17.02 -7.87 12.30
N LYS A 168 -16.13 -7.73 13.29
CA LYS A 168 -16.48 -7.24 14.64
C LYS A 168 -17.10 -5.84 14.56
N ASP A 169 -16.43 -4.93 13.86
CA ASP A 169 -16.88 -3.53 13.79
C ASP A 169 -18.14 -3.38 12.90
N GLY A 170 -18.40 -4.36 12.02
CA GLY A 170 -19.63 -4.48 11.23
C GLY A 170 -20.79 -5.21 11.91
N LEU A 171 -20.65 -5.74 13.14
CA LEU A 171 -21.68 -6.53 13.86
C LEU A 171 -22.12 -7.84 13.16
N HIS A 172 -21.26 -8.44 12.33
CA HIS A 172 -21.60 -9.66 11.59
C HIS A 172 -20.87 -10.90 12.13
N TRP A 173 -21.44 -11.51 13.18
CA TRP A 173 -20.90 -12.69 13.87
C TRP A 173 -20.92 -13.98 13.02
N VAL A 174 -21.91 -14.16 12.14
CA VAL A 174 -22.02 -15.35 11.27
C VAL A 174 -20.83 -15.42 10.31
N GLY A 175 -20.44 -14.29 9.73
CA GLY A 175 -19.26 -14.19 8.85
C GLY A 175 -17.95 -14.49 9.58
N ALA A 176 -17.85 -14.15 10.87
CA ALA A 176 -16.67 -14.48 11.68
C ALA A 176 -16.57 -15.99 11.99
N LEU A 177 -17.71 -16.66 12.22
CA LEU A 177 -17.75 -18.10 12.47
C LEU A 177 -17.44 -18.93 11.23
N THR A 178 -17.96 -18.56 10.06
CA THR A 178 -17.64 -19.26 8.81
C THR A 178 -16.16 -19.13 8.45
N LEU A 179 -15.55 -17.97 8.75
CA LEU A 179 -14.11 -17.74 8.58
C LEU A 179 -13.28 -18.61 9.54
N LEU A 180 -13.68 -18.70 10.81
CA LEU A 180 -13.04 -19.58 11.79
C LEU A 180 -13.13 -21.06 11.38
N GLN A 181 -14.29 -21.51 10.91
CA GLN A 181 -14.48 -22.86 10.41
C GLN A 181 -13.59 -23.13 9.19
N SER A 182 -13.54 -22.20 8.23
CA SER A 182 -12.63 -22.31 7.09
C SER A 182 -11.15 -22.35 7.48
N MET A 183 -10.74 -21.70 8.57
CA MET A 183 -9.36 -21.78 9.07
C MET A 183 -9.06 -23.14 9.71
N GLN A 184 -10.03 -23.68 10.45
CA GLN A 184 -9.94 -24.96 11.13
C GLN A 184 -9.91 -26.12 10.11
N ASP A 185 -10.75 -26.06 9.08
CA ASP A 185 -10.78 -27.03 7.98
C ASP A 185 -9.48 -27.06 7.17
N ARG A 186 -8.75 -25.93 7.15
CA ARG A 186 -7.42 -25.81 6.53
C ARG A 186 -6.28 -26.27 7.45
N GLY A 187 -6.57 -26.79 8.64
CA GLY A 187 -5.57 -27.23 9.62
C GLY A 187 -4.72 -26.09 10.19
N LEU A 188 -5.19 -24.84 10.08
CA LEU A 188 -4.46 -23.68 10.61
C LEU A 188 -4.66 -23.59 12.12
N ARG A 189 -3.57 -23.43 12.87
CA ARG A 189 -3.65 -23.23 14.32
C ARG A 189 -4.30 -21.88 14.62
N LEU A 190 -5.49 -21.93 15.20
CA LEU A 190 -6.18 -20.77 15.74
C LEU A 190 -5.40 -20.26 16.96
N HIS A 191 -5.04 -18.98 16.95
CA HIS A 191 -4.42 -18.34 18.10
C HIS A 191 -5.49 -17.77 19.04
N VAL A 192 -5.15 -17.64 20.32
CA VAL A 192 -6.03 -17.05 21.35
C VAL A 192 -6.52 -15.66 20.94
N MET A 193 -5.69 -14.87 20.24
CA MET A 193 -6.08 -13.57 19.67
C MET A 193 -7.24 -13.70 18.65
N THR A 194 -7.19 -14.68 17.76
CA THR A 194 -8.20 -14.96 16.73
C THR A 194 -9.54 -15.36 17.37
N LEU A 195 -9.48 -16.25 18.37
CA LEU A 195 -10.64 -16.68 19.14
C LEU A 195 -11.24 -15.53 19.95
N ASN A 196 -10.41 -14.71 20.60
CA ASN A 196 -10.87 -13.54 21.35
C ASN A 196 -11.52 -12.48 20.45
N LEU A 197 -10.97 -12.24 19.24
CA LEU A 197 -11.55 -11.32 18.26
C LEU A 197 -12.91 -11.83 17.76
N ALA A 198 -13.03 -13.13 17.48
CA ALA A 198 -14.30 -13.73 17.06
C ALA A 198 -15.33 -13.78 18.19
N LEU A 199 -14.93 -14.14 19.42
CA LEU A 199 -15.79 -14.09 20.60
C LEU A 199 -16.27 -12.66 20.88
N ALA A 200 -15.41 -11.66 20.67
CA ALA A 200 -15.81 -10.26 20.78
C ALA A 200 -16.81 -9.85 19.69
N ALA A 201 -16.69 -10.38 18.47
CA ALA A 201 -17.67 -10.17 17.39
C ALA A 201 -19.03 -10.86 17.66
N CYS A 202 -19.05 -11.95 18.45
CA CYS A 202 -20.28 -12.64 18.83
C CYS A 202 -20.98 -12.06 20.07
N LYS A 203 -20.35 -11.13 20.80
CA LYS A 203 -20.84 -10.62 22.10
C LYS A 203 -21.66 -9.32 22.00
N THR A 204 -21.75 -8.73 20.82
CA THR A 204 -22.46 -7.49 20.49
C THR A 204 -23.61 -7.78 19.56
#